data_AF-A0A248VZF6-F1
#
_entry.id   AF-A0A248VZF6-F1
#
_cell.length_a   1.000
_cell.length_b   1.000
_cell.length_c   1.000
_cell.angle_alpha   90.00
_cell.angle_beta   90.00
_cell.angle_gamma   90.00
#
_symmetry.space_group_name_H-M   'P 1'
#
loop_
_entity.id
_entity.type
_entity.pdbx_description
1 polymer ?
#
loop_
_entity_poly.entity_id
_entity_poly.type
_entity_poly.pdbx_seq_one_letter_code
_entity_poly.pdbx_strand_id
1 'polypeptide(L)'
;MSTHLTIAAGKALIVAAFVTVVTLQGAAPASADERGAHIGWHVRQPARFIVSGVLRQDGTTDVIKPIHAIVAADDGEAAVVIFSGTARKQYPGYTLIATLASPVPAAGTCENSI
;
A
#
# COMPACT_ATOMS: atom_id res chain seq x y z
N MET A 1 48.15 -50.12 18.29
CA MET A 1 48.11 -49.86 16.83
C MET A 1 46.67 -49.65 16.42
N SER A 2 46.30 -48.44 15.99
CA SER A 2 45.54 -48.17 14.76
C SER A 2 45.22 -46.67 14.72
N THR A 3 46.16 -45.90 14.21
CA THR A 3 45.94 -44.55 13.69
C THR A 3 45.27 -44.66 12.32
N HIS A 4 44.63 -43.57 11.88
CA HIS A 4 44.06 -43.36 10.54
C HIS A 4 42.66 -43.94 10.31
N LEU A 5 41.63 -43.22 10.77
CA LEU A 5 40.46 -43.01 9.91
C LEU A 5 39.87 -41.61 10.20
N THR A 6 40.31 -40.67 9.37
CA THR A 6 39.47 -39.64 8.74
C THR A 6 38.64 -38.78 9.71
N ILE A 7 39.10 -37.62 10.18
CA ILE A 7 39.31 -36.41 9.36
C ILE A 7 38.43 -36.38 8.10
N ALA A 8 37.14 -36.68 8.23
CA ALA A 8 36.16 -36.49 7.15
C ALA A 8 34.77 -36.06 7.64
N ALA A 9 34.56 -35.95 8.95
CA ALA A 9 33.28 -35.50 9.53
C ALA A 9 33.19 -33.98 9.73
N GLY A 10 34.28 -33.22 9.50
CA GLY A 10 34.36 -31.80 9.83
C GLY A 10 34.02 -30.81 8.71
N LYS A 11 33.73 -31.28 7.48
CA LYS A 11 33.50 -30.39 6.31
C LYS A 11 32.08 -30.42 5.74
N ALA A 12 31.22 -31.32 6.22
CA ALA A 12 29.85 -31.43 5.70
C ALA A 12 28.80 -30.59 6.46
N LEU A 13 29.17 -29.95 7.58
CA LEU A 13 28.18 -29.28 8.45
C LEU A 13 28.02 -27.76 8.20
N ILE A 14 28.78 -27.15 7.29
CA ILE A 14 28.84 -25.68 7.14
C ILE A 14 28.07 -25.15 5.92
N VAL A 15 27.57 -26.02 5.02
CA VAL A 15 26.86 -25.57 3.80
C VAL A 15 25.34 -25.52 3.96
N ALA A 16 24.77 -26.00 5.07
CA ALA A 16 23.31 -26.04 5.29
C ALA A 16 22.72 -24.78 5.96
N ALA A 17 23.46 -23.65 6.02
CA ALA A 17 23.05 -22.46 6.77
C ALA A 17 22.60 -21.26 5.90
N PHE A 18 22.33 -21.45 4.61
CA PHE A 18 22.07 -20.33 3.68
C PHE A 18 20.63 -20.20 3.15
N VAL A 19 19.66 -20.94 3.68
CA VAL A 19 18.27 -20.83 3.21
C VAL A 19 17.30 -20.83 4.38
N THR A 20 17.26 -19.74 5.14
CA THR A 20 16.18 -19.52 6.11
C THR A 20 15.75 -18.06 6.13
N VAL A 21 14.67 -17.84 5.37
CA VAL A 21 13.54 -16.96 5.70
C VAL A 21 13.79 -15.46 5.57
N VAL A 22 13.67 -14.96 4.33
CA VAL A 22 13.06 -13.64 4.10
C VAL A 22 11.60 -13.77 4.56
N THR A 23 11.30 -13.41 5.82
CA THR A 23 9.93 -13.18 6.26
C THR A 23 9.46 -11.90 5.59
N LEU A 24 8.98 -12.04 4.37
CA LEU A 24 8.07 -11.07 3.78
C LEU A 24 6.84 -11.07 4.71
N GLN A 25 6.76 -10.13 5.65
CA GLN A 25 5.53 -9.84 6.38
C GLN A 25 4.59 -9.16 5.39
N GLY A 26 4.08 -9.92 4.43
CA GLY A 26 2.81 -9.60 3.80
C GLY A 26 1.78 -9.65 4.92
N ALA A 27 1.11 -8.54 5.18
CA ALA A 27 -0.09 -8.56 5.99
C ALA A 27 -0.98 -9.68 5.45
N ALA A 28 -1.15 -10.75 6.24
CA ALA A 28 -2.03 -11.84 5.85
C ALA A 28 -3.40 -11.21 5.56
N PRO A 29 -4.04 -11.48 4.41
CA PRO A 29 -5.46 -11.20 4.29
C PRO A 29 -6.11 -11.94 5.47
N ALA A 30 -6.94 -11.25 6.24
CA ALA A 30 -7.72 -11.91 7.28
C ALA A 30 -8.38 -13.12 6.61
N SER A 31 -7.95 -14.32 6.99
CA SER A 31 -8.45 -15.56 6.39
C SER A 31 -9.95 -15.55 6.62
N ALA A 32 -10.71 -15.31 5.55
CA ALA A 32 -12.16 -15.35 5.52
C ALA A 32 -12.67 -16.80 5.60
N ASP A 33 -11.95 -17.67 6.29
CA ASP A 33 -12.32 -19.07 6.44
C ASP A 33 -13.30 -19.22 7.61
N GLU A 34 -14.55 -19.41 7.20
CA GLU A 34 -15.50 -20.41 7.69
C GLU A 34 -16.62 -20.00 8.66
N ARG A 35 -16.62 -18.84 9.32
CA ARG A 35 -17.84 -18.38 10.04
C ARG A 35 -18.45 -17.11 9.47
N GLY A 36 -17.68 -16.03 9.36
CA GLY A 36 -18.21 -14.73 8.89
C GLY A 36 -18.81 -14.78 7.48
N ALA A 37 -18.10 -15.39 6.54
CA ALA A 37 -18.58 -15.52 5.16
C ALA A 37 -19.87 -16.36 5.05
N HIS A 38 -20.05 -17.37 5.92
CA HIS A 38 -21.25 -18.22 5.94
C HIS A 38 -22.51 -17.51 6.45
N ILE A 39 -22.34 -16.41 7.20
CA ILE A 39 -23.44 -15.57 7.70
C ILE A 39 -23.50 -14.21 6.97
N GLY A 40 -23.03 -14.15 5.72
CA GLY A 40 -23.13 -12.98 4.85
C GLY A 40 -22.20 -11.81 5.22
N TRP A 41 -21.25 -12.00 6.14
CA TRP A 41 -20.27 -10.96 6.45
C TRP A 41 -19.11 -10.97 5.46
N HIS A 42 -18.87 -9.82 4.84
CA HIS A 42 -17.75 -9.59 3.94
C HIS A 42 -16.91 -8.41 4.43
N VAL A 43 -15.59 -8.48 4.21
CA VAL A 43 -14.67 -7.38 4.51
C VAL A 43 -14.54 -6.51 3.27
N ARG A 44 -14.97 -5.25 3.36
CA ARG A 44 -14.76 -4.26 2.32
C ARG A 44 -13.54 -3.42 2.65
N GLN A 45 -12.50 -3.51 1.81
CA GLN A 45 -11.22 -2.80 1.97
C GLN A 45 -10.82 -2.12 0.67
N PRO A 46 -11.39 -0.95 0.33
CA PRO A 46 -10.98 -0.24 -0.87
C PRO A 46 -9.54 0.24 -0.73
N ALA A 47 -8.77 0.15 -1.81
CA ALA A 47 -7.48 0.84 -1.91
C ALA A 47 -7.73 2.35 -1.84
N ARG A 48 -6.92 3.03 -1.03
CA ARG A 48 -7.04 4.47 -0.77
C ARG A 48 -5.68 5.12 -0.82
N PHE A 49 -5.66 6.33 -1.35
CA PHE A 49 -4.46 7.13 -1.47
C PHE A 49 -4.71 8.49 -0.86
N ILE A 50 -3.76 9.00 -0.07
CA ILE A 50 -3.72 10.42 0.24
C ILE A 50 -3.06 11.11 -0.95
N VAL A 51 -3.80 12.00 -1.59
CA VAL A 51 -3.31 12.82 -2.70
C VAL A 51 -3.13 14.23 -2.19
N SER A 52 -1.90 14.73 -2.28
CA SER A 52 -1.52 16.10 -1.98
C SER A 52 -1.34 16.85 -3.29
N GLY A 53 -1.83 18.08 -3.35
CA GLY A 53 -1.73 18.95 -4.51
C GLY A 53 -1.32 20.36 -4.12
N VAL A 54 -0.64 21.03 -5.04
CA VAL A 54 -0.32 22.46 -4.91
C VAL A 54 -1.01 23.20 -6.04
N LEU A 55 -1.91 24.11 -5.68
CA LEU A 55 -2.59 25.00 -6.61
C LEU A 55 -1.86 26.34 -6.67
N ARG A 56 -1.84 26.96 -7.83
CA ARG A 56 -1.42 28.34 -8.06
C ARG A 56 -2.58 29.13 -8.63
N GLN A 57 -2.85 30.34 -8.13
CA GLN A 57 -3.89 31.19 -8.70
C GLN A 57 -3.48 31.65 -10.11
N ASP A 58 -4.40 31.58 -11.06
CA ASP A 58 -4.15 31.95 -12.45
C ASP A 58 -3.76 33.43 -12.56
N GLY A 59 -2.76 33.73 -13.40
CA GLY A 59 -2.21 35.08 -13.55
C GLY A 59 -1.27 35.52 -12.42
N THR A 60 -1.00 34.68 -11.43
CA THR A 60 -0.08 34.98 -10.31
C THR A 60 1.09 33.98 -10.26
N THR A 61 2.13 34.32 -9.48
CA THR A 61 3.23 33.39 -9.17
C THR A 61 3.44 33.18 -7.68
N ASP A 62 2.79 33.99 -6.86
CA ASP A 62 2.97 34.14 -5.42
C ASP A 62 1.78 33.62 -4.60
N VAL A 63 0.61 33.44 -5.22
CA VAL A 63 -0.55 32.88 -4.54
C VAL A 63 -0.61 31.37 -4.73
N ILE A 64 -0.18 30.66 -3.69
CA ILE A 64 -0.14 29.19 -3.64
C ILE A 64 -1.15 28.67 -2.61
N LYS A 65 -1.87 27.60 -2.96
CA LYS A 65 -2.82 26.91 -2.08
C LYS A 65 -2.52 25.40 -2.05
N PRO A 66 -1.99 24.85 -0.95
CA PRO A 66 -1.91 23.40 -0.77
C PRO A 66 -3.31 22.81 -0.50
N ILE A 67 -3.58 21.65 -1.07
CA ILE A 67 -4.83 20.90 -0.88
C ILE A 67 -4.52 19.40 -0.74
N HIS A 68 -5.36 18.68 0.01
CA HIS A 68 -5.19 17.25 0.24
C HIS A 68 -6.55 16.55 0.25
N ALA A 69 -6.59 15.30 -0.21
CA ALA A 69 -7.76 14.46 -0.06
C ALA A 69 -7.35 12.99 0.07
N ILE A 70 -8.20 12.21 0.74
CA ILE A 70 -8.14 10.74 0.66
C ILE A 70 -9.06 10.32 -0.47
N VAL A 71 -8.51 9.61 -1.45
CA VAL A 71 -9.20 9.15 -2.66
C VAL A 71 -9.18 7.63 -2.69
N ALA A 72 -10.35 7.02 -2.83
CA ALA A 72 -10.45 5.60 -3.14
C ALA A 72 -10.20 5.41 -4.64
N ALA A 73 -9.21 4.59 -5.00
CA ALA A 73 -8.81 4.32 -6.38
C ALA A 73 -8.01 3.02 -6.43
N ASP A 74 -7.92 2.42 -7.62
CA ASP A 74 -7.18 1.16 -7.81
C ASP A 74 -5.67 1.34 -7.65
N ASP A 75 -5.14 2.50 -8.05
CA ASP A 75 -3.74 2.87 -7.90
C ASP A 75 -3.55 4.38 -7.67
N GLY A 76 -2.30 4.79 -7.45
CA GLY A 76 -1.95 6.19 -7.19
C GLY A 76 -2.18 7.12 -8.37
N GLU A 77 -2.03 6.66 -9.61
CA GLU A 77 -2.24 7.47 -10.81
C GLU A 77 -3.73 7.73 -11.01
N ALA A 78 -4.57 6.70 -10.86
CA ALA A 78 -6.02 6.83 -10.85
C ALA A 78 -6.48 7.79 -9.74
N ALA A 79 -5.87 7.72 -8.54
CA ALA A 79 -6.15 8.65 -7.46
C ALA A 79 -5.81 10.11 -7.84
N VAL A 80 -4.67 10.35 -8.49
CA VAL A 80 -4.27 11.68 -8.99
C VAL A 80 -5.25 12.21 -10.04
N VAL A 81 -5.72 11.35 -10.96
CA VAL A 81 -6.70 11.75 -11.99
C VAL A 81 -8.03 12.19 -11.35
N ILE A 82 -8.55 11.38 -10.42
CA ILE A 82 -9.80 11.69 -9.69
C ILE A 82 -9.62 12.99 -8.88
N PHE A 83 -8.53 13.10 -8.13
CA PHE A 83 -8.19 14.28 -7.34
C PHE A 83 -8.12 15.54 -8.21
N SER A 84 -7.40 15.49 -9.33
CA SER A 84 -7.22 16.61 -10.25
C SER A 84 -8.55 17.03 -10.89
N GLY A 85 -9.41 16.06 -11.21
CA GLY A 85 -10.77 16.31 -11.68
C GLY A 85 -11.60 17.10 -10.67
N THR A 86 -11.54 16.71 -9.39
CA THR A 86 -12.25 17.38 -8.30
C THR A 86 -11.66 18.76 -8.01
N ALA A 87 -10.33 18.88 -7.94
CA ALA A 87 -9.64 20.14 -7.65
C ALA A 87 -9.99 21.22 -8.67
N ARG A 88 -10.02 20.89 -9.97
CA ARG A 88 -10.41 21.84 -11.04
C ARG A 88 -11.83 22.38 -10.88
N LYS A 89 -12.76 21.54 -10.40
CA LYS A 89 -14.16 21.96 -10.19
C LYS A 89 -14.32 22.83 -8.95
N GLN A 90 -13.59 22.48 -7.88
CA GLN A 90 -13.71 23.15 -6.59
C GLN A 90 -12.95 24.49 -6.52
N TYR A 91 -11.88 24.63 -7.30
CA TYR A 91 -11.01 25.80 -7.29
C TYR A 91 -10.92 26.41 -8.71
N PRO A 92 -12.01 27.02 -9.22
CA PRO A 92 -11.93 27.78 -10.47
C PRO A 92 -10.96 28.96 -10.31
N GLY A 93 -10.21 29.27 -11.37
CA GLY A 93 -9.17 30.31 -11.35
C GLY A 93 -7.86 29.89 -10.67
N TYR A 94 -7.67 28.59 -10.44
CA TYR A 94 -6.43 28.00 -9.96
C TYR A 94 -5.98 26.86 -10.88
N THR A 95 -4.68 26.78 -11.11
CA THR A 95 -4.02 25.69 -11.82
C THR A 95 -3.32 24.77 -10.83
N LEU A 96 -3.53 23.46 -10.97
CA LEU A 96 -2.79 22.44 -10.23
C LEU A 96 -1.40 22.26 -10.84
N ILE A 97 -0.35 22.54 -10.07
CA ILE A 97 1.03 22.59 -10.56
C ILE A 97 1.93 21.47 -10.04
N ALA A 98 1.52 20.79 -8.96
CA ALA A 98 2.22 19.63 -8.44
C ALA A 98 1.23 18.70 -7.75
N THR A 99 1.49 17.39 -7.82
CA THR A 99 0.74 16.37 -7.09
C THR A 99 1.66 15.28 -6.56
N LEU A 100 1.24 14.66 -5.47
CA LEU A 100 1.87 13.48 -4.88
C LEU A 100 0.77 12.56 -4.33
N ALA A 101 0.78 11.30 -4.74
CA ALA A 101 -0.06 10.27 -4.14
C ALA A 101 0.77 9.36 -3.24
N SER A 102 0.19 8.96 -2.10
CA SER A 102 0.79 7.96 -1.22
C SER A 102 -0.28 6.98 -0.73
N PRO A 103 0.03 5.67 -0.67
CA PRO A 103 -0.93 4.67 -0.21
C PRO A 103 -1.29 4.92 1.25
N VAL A 104 -2.58 4.83 1.56
CA VAL A 104 -3.09 4.83 2.94
C VAL A 104 -3.22 3.37 3.37
N PRO A 105 -2.80 3.01 4.61
CA PRO A 105 -2.98 1.66 5.12
C PRO A 105 -4.43 1.16 4.95
N ALA A 106 -4.55 -0.11 4.58
CA ALA A 106 -5.85 -0.75 4.42
C ALA A 106 -6.59 -0.72 5.77
N ALA A 107 -7.82 -0.20 5.74
CA ALA A 107 -8.76 -0.31 6.84
C ALA A 107 -10.03 -0.93 6.25
N GLY A 108 -10.53 -1.98 6.89
CA GLY A 108 -11.71 -2.71 6.45
C GLY A 108 -12.91 -2.43 7.30
N THR A 109 -14.07 -2.36 6.67
CA THR A 109 -15.36 -2.47 7.34
C THR A 109 -15.89 -3.88 7.12
N CYS A 110 -16.31 -4.54 8.20
CA CYS A 110 -17.14 -5.73 8.09
C CYS A 110 -18.54 -5.25 7.74
N GLU A 111 -19.09 -5.76 6.64
CA GLU A 111 -20.42 -5.45 6.15
C GLU A 111 -21.21 -6.74 6.07
N ASN A 112 -22.49 -6.72 6.46
CA ASN A 112 -23.38 -7.87 6.39
C ASN A 112 -24.33 -7.70 5.19
N SER A 113 -24.41 -8.71 4.33
CA SER A 113 -25.26 -8.73 3.14
C SER A 113 -26.60 -9.46 3.33
N ILE A 114 -27.00 -9.79 4.56
CA ILE A 114 -28.33 -10.34 4.90
C ILE A 114 -29.42 -9.27 4.73
#